data_AF-P21198-F1
#
_entry.id   AF-P21198-F1
#
_cell.length_a   1.000
_cell.length_b   1.000
_cell.length_c   1.000
_cell.angle_alpha   90.00
_cell.angle_beta   90.00
_cell.angle_gamma   90.00
#
_symmetry.space_group_name_H-M   'P 1'
#
loop_
_entity.id
_entity.type
_entity.pdbx_description
1 polymer ?
#
loop_
_entity_poly.entity_id
_entity_poly.type
_entity_poly.pdbx_seq_one_letter_code
_entity_poly.pdbx_strand_id
1 'polypeptide(L)'
;MPIVDSGSVSPLSDAEKNKIRAAWDIVYKNYEKNGVDILVKFFTGTPAAQAFFPKFKGLTTADALKKSSDVRWHAERIINAVNDAVKSMDDTEKMSMKLQELSVKHAQSFYVDRQYFKVLAGIIADTTAPGDAGFEKLMSMICILLSSAY
;
A
#
# COMPACT_ATOMS: atom_id res chain seq x y z
N MET A 1 0.73 -5.93 -15.75
CA MET A 1 -0.70 -5.57 -15.88
C MET A 1 -0.89 -4.32 -15.04
N PRO A 2 -1.40 -3.21 -15.57
CA PRO A 2 -1.57 -2.01 -14.75
C PRO A 2 -2.43 -2.32 -13.53
N ILE A 3 -2.09 -1.74 -12.38
CA ILE A 3 -2.82 -1.94 -11.12
C ILE A 3 -4.26 -1.45 -11.29
N VAL A 4 -5.22 -2.27 -10.89
CA VAL A 4 -6.65 -1.95 -10.90
C VAL A 4 -7.23 -1.92 -9.48
N ASP A 5 -8.27 -1.11 -9.28
CA ASP A 5 -8.96 -0.90 -7.99
C ASP A 5 -10.41 -1.39 -7.99
N SER A 6 -10.85 -2.02 -9.08
CA SER A 6 -12.21 -2.53 -9.28
C SER A 6 -12.23 -3.78 -10.14
N GLY A 7 -13.35 -4.50 -10.12
CA GLY A 7 -13.50 -5.77 -10.82
C GLY A 7 -12.85 -6.93 -10.05
N SER A 8 -12.27 -7.88 -10.79
CA SER A 8 -11.58 -9.03 -10.23
C SER A 8 -10.26 -9.27 -10.96
N VAL A 9 -9.32 -9.92 -10.25
CA VAL A 9 -8.05 -10.38 -10.81
C VAL A 9 -7.93 -11.89 -10.64
N SER A 10 -7.18 -12.53 -11.53
CA SER A 10 -6.96 -13.97 -11.44
C SER A 10 -6.17 -14.35 -10.18
N PRO A 11 -6.28 -15.59 -9.69
CA PRO A 11 -5.45 -16.06 -8.59
C PRO A 11 -3.95 -15.92 -8.89
N LEU A 12 -3.15 -15.69 -7.85
CA LEU A 12 -1.69 -15.72 -7.94
C LEU A 12 -1.21 -17.16 -8.13
N SER A 13 -0.42 -17.40 -9.16
CA SER A 13 0.29 -18.67 -9.36
C SER A 13 1.41 -18.85 -8.35
N ASP A 14 1.83 -20.09 -8.11
CA ASP A 14 2.94 -20.37 -7.17
C ASP A 14 4.25 -19.68 -7.59
N ALA A 15 4.49 -19.57 -8.90
CA ALA A 15 5.63 -18.83 -9.43
C ALA A 15 5.57 -17.34 -9.10
N GLU A 16 4.39 -16.71 -9.25
CA GLU A 16 4.18 -15.30 -8.87
C GLU A 16 4.35 -15.11 -7.36
N LYS A 17 3.73 -15.96 -6.53
CA LYS A 17 3.87 -15.90 -5.07
C LYS A 17 5.34 -15.98 -4.63
N ASN A 18 6.12 -16.89 -5.21
CA ASN A 18 7.53 -17.03 -4.87
C ASN A 18 8.36 -15.79 -5.24
N LYS A 19 8.12 -15.20 -6.42
CA LYS A 19 8.77 -13.94 -6.82
C LYS A 19 8.39 -12.78 -5.92
N ILE A 20 7.10 -12.65 -5.59
CA ILE A 20 6.60 -11.61 -4.68
C ILE A 20 7.30 -11.71 -3.33
N ARG A 21 7.37 -12.92 -2.72
CA ARG A 21 8.05 -13.11 -1.43
C ARG A 21 9.52 -12.70 -1.49
N ALA A 22 10.24 -13.12 -2.54
CA ALA A 22 11.66 -12.82 -2.69
C ALA A 22 11.92 -11.30 -2.84
N ALA A 23 11.12 -10.61 -3.67
CA ALA A 23 11.26 -9.17 -3.85
C ALA A 23 10.85 -8.39 -2.60
N TRP A 24 9.74 -8.78 -1.97
CA TRP A 24 9.23 -8.11 -0.77
C TRP A 24 10.16 -8.25 0.43
N ASP A 25 10.83 -9.39 0.61
CA ASP A 25 11.77 -9.62 1.72
C ASP A 25 12.91 -8.58 1.74
N ILE A 26 13.38 -8.15 0.56
CA ILE A 26 14.41 -7.11 0.44
C ILE A 26 13.89 -5.76 0.96
N VAL A 27 12.66 -5.39 0.58
CA VAL A 27 12.04 -4.13 1.02
C VAL A 27 11.71 -4.18 2.52
N TYR A 28 11.16 -5.29 3.00
CA TYR A 28 10.68 -5.43 4.37
C TYR A 28 11.82 -5.52 5.40
N LYS A 29 13.01 -6.01 5.02
CA LYS A 29 14.21 -5.98 5.88
C LYS A 29 14.57 -4.58 6.40
N ASN A 30 14.19 -3.53 5.68
CA ASN A 30 14.39 -2.14 6.10
C ASN A 30 13.07 -1.35 6.00
N TYR A 31 11.98 -1.95 6.51
CA TYR A 31 10.62 -1.43 6.32
C TYR A 31 10.43 -0.02 6.89
N GLU A 32 11.11 0.35 7.98
CA GLU A 32 10.98 1.67 8.61
C GLU A 32 11.46 2.76 7.66
N LYS A 33 12.66 2.58 7.08
CA LYS A 33 13.19 3.52 6.09
C LYS A 33 12.40 3.47 4.79
N ASN A 34 12.16 2.27 4.25
CA ASN A 34 11.52 2.11 2.95
C ASN A 34 10.07 2.59 2.97
N GLY A 35 9.34 2.36 4.05
CA GLY A 35 7.99 2.88 4.23
C GLY A 35 7.94 4.40 4.22
N VAL A 36 8.87 5.05 4.92
CA VAL A 36 8.96 6.51 4.93
C VAL A 36 9.29 7.04 3.54
N ASP A 37 10.25 6.44 2.84
CA ASP A 37 10.61 6.88 1.49
C ASP A 37 9.44 6.70 0.50
N ILE A 38 8.68 5.60 0.59
CA ILE A 38 7.47 5.37 -0.20
C ILE A 38 6.43 6.45 0.08
N LEU A 39 6.15 6.74 1.35
CA LEU A 39 5.13 7.70 1.74
C LEU A 39 5.52 9.15 1.39
N VAL A 40 6.82 9.48 1.49
CA VAL A 40 7.37 10.76 1.04
C VAL A 40 7.26 10.90 -0.48
N LYS A 41 7.59 9.84 -1.24
CA LYS A 41 7.43 9.82 -2.70
C LYS A 41 5.96 10.01 -3.09
N PHE A 42 5.04 9.41 -2.33
CA PHE A 42 3.61 9.59 -2.53
C PHE A 42 3.16 11.04 -2.33
N PHE A 43 3.48 11.67 -1.19
CA PHE A 43 3.02 13.04 -0.94
C PHE A 43 3.68 14.09 -1.84
N THR A 44 4.94 13.88 -2.20
CA THR A 44 5.63 14.78 -3.13
C THR A 44 5.11 14.66 -4.56
N GLY A 45 4.75 13.45 -5.00
CA GLY A 45 4.14 13.21 -6.31
C GLY A 45 2.62 13.44 -6.36
N THR A 46 1.95 13.46 -5.21
CA THR A 46 0.48 13.62 -5.10
C THR A 46 0.11 14.54 -3.93
N PRO A 47 0.40 15.85 -4.01
CA PRO A 47 0.18 16.76 -2.88
C PRO A 47 -1.28 16.86 -2.42
N ALA A 48 -2.23 16.69 -3.32
CA ALA A 48 -3.67 16.71 -3.00
C ALA A 48 -4.05 15.62 -1.98
N ALA A 49 -3.36 14.47 -1.99
CA ALA A 49 -3.62 13.39 -1.06
C ALA A 49 -3.26 13.76 0.40
N GLN A 50 -2.37 14.71 0.62
CA GLN A 50 -1.95 15.11 1.96
C GLN A 50 -3.10 15.73 2.78
N ALA A 51 -4.14 16.25 2.12
CA ALA A 51 -5.33 16.77 2.78
C ALA A 51 -6.06 15.73 3.66
N PHE A 52 -5.93 14.43 3.33
CA PHE A 52 -6.51 13.33 4.08
C PHE A 52 -5.68 12.92 5.31
N PHE A 53 -4.55 13.60 5.59
CA PHE A 53 -3.65 13.28 6.68
C PHE A 53 -3.51 14.48 7.62
N PRO A 54 -4.45 14.70 8.56
CA PRO A 54 -4.46 15.88 9.44
C PRO A 54 -3.16 16.06 10.24
N LYS A 55 -2.53 14.95 10.65
CA LYS A 55 -1.26 14.94 11.38
C LYS A 55 -0.06 15.42 10.55
N PHE A 56 -0.18 15.48 9.22
CA PHE A 56 0.90 15.90 8.33
C PHE A 56 0.74 17.34 7.86
N LYS A 57 -0.24 18.07 8.39
CA LYS A 57 -0.47 19.48 8.06
C LYS A 57 0.79 20.30 8.36
N GLY A 58 1.23 21.11 7.40
CA GLY A 58 2.43 21.95 7.52
C GLY A 58 3.74 21.26 7.13
N LEU A 59 3.74 19.95 6.90
CA LEU A 59 4.92 19.23 6.40
C LEU A 59 5.00 19.36 4.87
N THR A 60 5.59 20.44 4.36
CA THR A 60 5.56 20.77 2.93
C THR A 60 6.80 20.32 2.14
N THR A 61 7.84 19.84 2.83
CA THR A 61 9.08 19.38 2.19
C THR A 61 9.30 17.90 2.46
N ALA A 62 10.01 17.22 1.54
CA ALA A 62 10.41 15.83 1.72
C ALA A 62 11.20 15.63 3.03
N ASP A 63 12.09 16.57 3.36
CA ASP A 63 12.86 16.56 4.61
C ASP A 63 11.98 16.68 5.85
N ALA A 64 10.97 17.57 5.83
CA ALA A 64 10.04 17.72 6.95
C ALA A 64 9.20 16.44 7.14
N LEU A 65 8.74 15.83 6.05
CA LEU A 65 8.03 14.54 6.09
C LEU A 65 8.92 13.43 6.67
N LYS A 66 10.17 13.30 6.21
CA LYS A 66 11.11 12.26 6.68
C LYS A 66 11.45 12.37 8.18
N LYS A 67 11.50 13.59 8.72
CA LYS A 67 11.84 13.84 10.13
C LYS A 67 10.65 13.68 11.08
N SER A 68 9.41 13.64 10.56
CA SER A 68 8.21 13.54 11.39
C SER A 68 8.02 12.14 11.99
N SER A 69 7.82 12.07 13.30
CA SER A 69 7.44 10.84 13.99
C SER A 69 6.06 10.33 13.57
N ASP A 70 5.11 11.22 13.28
CA ASP A 70 3.78 10.83 12.81
C ASP A 70 3.84 10.19 11.41
N VAL A 71 4.70 10.72 10.53
CA VAL A 71 4.91 10.13 9.19
C VAL A 71 5.54 8.75 9.31
N ARG A 72 6.58 8.60 10.14
CA ARG A 72 7.21 7.29 10.41
C ARG A 72 6.20 6.28 10.93
N TRP A 73 5.46 6.63 11.98
CA TRP A 73 4.44 5.77 12.57
C TRP A 73 3.39 5.33 11.54
N HIS A 74 2.94 6.25 10.68
CA HIS A 74 1.94 5.91 9.67
C HIS A 74 2.52 5.04 8.55
N ALA A 75 3.73 5.35 8.08
CA ALA A 75 4.43 4.57 7.07
C ALA A 75 4.63 3.12 7.49
N GLU A 76 5.02 2.88 8.75
CA GLU A 76 5.17 1.53 9.30
C GLU A 76 3.85 0.75 9.27
N ARG A 77 2.72 1.41 9.54
CA ARG A 77 1.41 0.76 9.49
C ARG A 77 1.02 0.34 8.08
N ILE A 78 1.27 1.19 7.09
CA ILE A 78 1.01 0.88 5.68
C ILE A 78 1.84 -0.33 5.26
N ILE A 79 3.16 -0.29 5.49
CA ILE A 79 4.05 -1.37 5.06
C ILE A 79 3.74 -2.67 5.80
N ASN A 80 3.35 -2.62 7.07
CA ASN A 80 2.93 -3.82 7.80
C ASN A 80 1.60 -4.39 7.29
N ALA A 81 0.66 -3.57 6.83
CA ALA A 81 -0.57 -4.07 6.20
C ALA A 81 -0.28 -4.78 4.86
N VAL A 82 0.66 -4.24 4.05
CA VAL A 82 1.12 -4.92 2.83
C VAL A 82 1.85 -6.22 3.16
N ASN A 83 2.70 -6.21 4.19
CA ASN A 83 3.38 -7.41 4.66
C ASN A 83 2.40 -8.51 5.11
N ASP A 84 1.32 -8.12 5.81
CA ASP A 84 0.25 -9.04 6.18
C ASP A 84 -0.42 -9.66 4.94
N ALA A 85 -0.66 -8.87 3.89
CA ALA A 85 -1.19 -9.40 2.63
C ALA A 85 -0.19 -10.35 1.94
N VAL A 86 1.11 -10.02 1.89
CA VAL A 86 2.13 -10.91 1.34
C VAL A 86 2.19 -12.24 2.11
N LYS A 87 2.07 -12.20 3.45
CA LYS A 87 2.05 -13.41 4.29
C LYS A 87 0.78 -14.25 4.15
N SER A 88 -0.32 -13.64 3.72
CA SER A 88 -1.62 -14.29 3.53
C SER A 88 -1.89 -14.69 2.08
N MET A 89 -0.91 -14.71 1.18
CA MET A 89 -1.13 -15.09 -0.23
C MET A 89 -1.62 -16.54 -0.43
N ASP A 90 -1.40 -17.42 0.55
CA ASP A 90 -1.92 -18.80 0.54
C ASP A 90 -3.25 -18.96 1.29
N ASP A 91 -3.69 -17.91 2.00
CA ASP A 91 -4.92 -17.84 2.77
C ASP A 91 -5.69 -16.57 2.39
N THR A 92 -6.32 -16.63 1.22
CA THR A 92 -7.02 -15.49 0.61
C THR A 92 -8.22 -15.04 1.43
N GLU A 93 -8.83 -15.94 2.22
CA GLU A 93 -9.92 -15.60 3.13
C GLU A 93 -9.42 -14.68 4.24
N LYS A 94 -8.32 -15.05 4.91
CA LYS A 94 -7.69 -14.22 5.94
C LYS A 94 -7.21 -12.87 5.38
N MET A 95 -6.66 -12.86 4.17
CA MET A 95 -6.30 -11.61 3.49
C MET A 95 -7.52 -10.71 3.29
N SER A 96 -8.61 -11.28 2.76
CA SER A 96 -9.84 -10.55 2.45
C SER A 96 -10.46 -9.96 3.71
N MET A 97 -10.58 -10.75 4.78
CA MET A 97 -11.13 -10.29 6.06
C MET A 97 -10.40 -9.06 6.60
N LYS A 98 -9.05 -9.11 6.66
CA LYS A 98 -8.25 -7.99 7.18
C LYS A 98 -8.38 -6.73 6.32
N LEU A 99 -8.35 -6.89 5.00
CA LEU A 99 -8.41 -5.75 4.08
C LEU A 99 -9.80 -5.13 3.99
N GLN A 100 -10.86 -5.93 4.13
CA GLN A 100 -12.23 -5.43 4.21
C GLN A 100 -12.46 -4.64 5.51
N GLU A 101 -11.94 -5.11 6.66
CA GLU A 101 -11.97 -4.34 7.91
C GLU A 101 -11.24 -2.99 7.75
N LEU A 102 -10.10 -3.02 7.06
CA LEU A 102 -9.33 -1.82 6.77
C LEU A 102 -10.05 -0.89 5.79
N SER A 103 -10.79 -1.42 4.82
CA SER A 103 -11.64 -0.67 3.90
C SER A 103 -12.71 0.12 4.66
N VAL A 104 -13.43 -0.51 5.59
CA VAL A 104 -14.44 0.15 6.43
C VAL A 104 -13.83 1.32 7.21
N LYS A 105 -12.65 1.14 7.80
CA LYS A 105 -11.95 2.23 8.52
C LYS A 105 -11.62 3.40 7.60
N HIS A 106 -11.11 3.13 6.39
CA HIS A 106 -10.79 4.20 5.43
C HIS A 106 -12.03 4.95 4.93
N ALA A 107 -13.11 4.23 4.64
CA ALA A 107 -14.35 4.81 4.14
C ALA A 107 -15.10 5.61 5.22
N GLN A 108 -15.22 5.05 6.43
CA GLN A 108 -16.18 5.53 7.43
C GLN A 108 -15.54 6.26 8.62
N SER A 109 -14.24 6.09 8.87
CA SER A 109 -13.55 6.75 9.98
C SER A 109 -12.51 7.76 9.53
N PHE A 110 -11.76 7.43 8.47
CA PHE A 110 -10.69 8.29 7.95
C PHE A 110 -11.15 9.18 6.80
N TYR A 111 -12.30 8.85 6.18
CA TYR A 111 -12.90 9.59 5.05
C TYR A 111 -11.90 9.85 3.91
N VAL A 112 -11.07 8.85 3.62
CA VAL A 112 -10.04 8.93 2.57
C VAL A 112 -10.69 8.67 1.21
N ASP A 113 -10.29 9.40 0.17
CA ASP A 113 -10.75 9.12 -1.19
C ASP A 113 -10.07 7.84 -1.74
N ARG A 114 -10.88 6.86 -2.16
CA ARG A 114 -10.41 5.56 -2.65
C ARG A 114 -9.49 5.65 -3.85
N GLN A 115 -9.55 6.71 -4.65
CA GLN A 115 -8.72 6.84 -5.85
C GLN A 115 -7.22 6.79 -5.55
N TYR A 116 -6.81 7.18 -4.34
CA TYR A 116 -5.40 7.22 -3.95
C TYR A 116 -4.83 5.87 -3.55
N PHE A 117 -5.66 4.83 -3.32
CA PHE A 117 -5.15 3.48 -3.03
C PHE A 117 -4.29 2.95 -4.17
N LYS A 118 -4.76 3.04 -5.42
CA LYS A 118 -3.98 2.59 -6.58
C LYS A 118 -2.73 3.42 -6.83
N VAL A 119 -2.76 4.72 -6.50
CA VAL A 119 -1.60 5.61 -6.68
C VAL A 119 -0.48 5.21 -5.73
N LEU A 120 -0.82 5.02 -4.45
CA LEU A 120 0.14 4.53 -3.46
C LEU A 120 0.63 3.11 -3.79
N ALA A 121 -0.27 2.22 -4.23
CA ALA A 121 0.08 0.87 -4.62
C ALA A 121 1.05 0.83 -5.81
N GLY A 122 0.90 1.74 -6.78
CA GLY A 122 1.86 1.91 -7.88
C GLY A 122 3.26 2.27 -7.39
N ILE A 123 3.36 3.18 -6.41
CA ILE A 123 4.65 3.56 -5.82
C ILE A 123 5.28 2.38 -5.07
N ILE A 124 4.48 1.59 -4.35
CA ILE A 124 4.95 0.39 -3.66
C ILE A 124 5.45 -0.65 -4.67
N ALA A 125 4.71 -0.89 -5.75
CA ALA A 125 5.09 -1.79 -6.83
C ALA A 125 6.40 -1.37 -7.49
N ASP A 126 6.51 -0.10 -7.90
CA ASP A 126 7.73 0.45 -8.50
C ASP A 126 8.94 0.38 -7.57
N THR A 127 8.73 0.49 -6.26
CA THR A 127 9.81 0.41 -5.27
C THR A 127 10.24 -1.04 -5.01
N THR A 128 9.32 -2.00 -5.14
CA THR A 128 9.57 -3.41 -4.78
C THR A 128 10.04 -4.23 -5.98
N ALA A 129 9.29 -4.18 -7.07
CA ALA A 129 9.49 -5.01 -8.25
C ALA A 129 8.90 -4.29 -9.49
N PRO A 130 9.56 -3.22 -9.98
CA PRO A 130 9.02 -2.41 -11.07
C PRO A 130 8.76 -3.26 -12.32
N GLY A 131 7.50 -3.21 -12.79
CA GLY A 131 7.02 -3.97 -13.94
C GLY A 131 6.73 -5.46 -13.69
N ASP A 132 6.86 -5.96 -12.46
CA ASP A 132 6.50 -7.36 -12.16
C ASP A 132 4.97 -7.54 -12.11
N ALA A 133 4.46 -8.29 -13.08
CA ALA A 133 3.02 -8.53 -13.21
C ALA A 133 2.41 -9.26 -12.02
N GLY A 134 3.17 -10.10 -11.31
CA GLY A 134 2.69 -10.79 -10.10
C GLY A 134 2.48 -9.81 -8.96
N PHE A 135 3.46 -8.93 -8.72
CA PHE A 135 3.37 -7.89 -7.71
C PHE A 135 2.27 -6.87 -8.01
N GLU A 136 2.13 -6.44 -9.27
CA GLU A 136 1.01 -5.58 -9.70
C GLU A 136 -0.35 -6.26 -9.50
N LYS A 137 -0.44 -7.58 -9.72
CA LYS A 137 -1.66 -8.35 -9.45
C LYS A 137 -1.98 -8.37 -7.95
N LEU A 138 -0.99 -8.61 -7.08
CA LEU A 138 -1.18 -8.53 -5.63
C LEU A 138 -1.64 -7.12 -5.22
N MET A 139 -1.01 -6.07 -5.74
CA MET A 139 -1.43 -4.69 -5.48
C MET A 139 -2.87 -4.44 -5.93
N SER A 140 -3.29 -5.00 -7.06
CA SER A 140 -4.67 -4.92 -7.54
C SER A 140 -5.64 -5.62 -6.59
N MET A 141 -5.31 -6.82 -6.10
CA MET A 141 -6.12 -7.52 -5.08
C MET A 141 -6.30 -6.63 -3.84
N ILE A 142 -5.23 -5.99 -3.38
CA ILE A 142 -5.26 -5.09 -2.22
C ILE A 142 -6.14 -3.88 -2.49
N CYS A 143 -6.00 -3.21 -3.65
CA CYS A 143 -6.78 -2.03 -3.98
C CYS A 143 -8.28 -2.33 -4.14
N ILE A 144 -8.63 -3.47 -4.76
CA ILE A 144 -10.02 -3.94 -4.87
C ILE A 144 -10.61 -4.15 -3.47
N LEU A 145 -9.90 -4.85 -2.59
CA LEU A 145 -10.37 -5.11 -1.22
C LEU A 145 -10.43 -3.84 -0.36
N LEU A 146 -9.48 -2.92 -0.48
CA LEU A 146 -9.52 -1.62 0.19
C LEU A 146 -10.66 -0.73 -0.29
N SER A 147 -11.16 -0.95 -1.51
CA SER A 147 -12.28 -0.21 -2.08
C SER A 147 -13.64 -0.84 -1.80
N SER A 148 -13.72 -2.00 -1.14
CA SER A 148 -14.97 -2.77 -1.03
C SER A 148 -16.07 -2.12 -0.19
N ALA A 149 -15.72 -1.20 0.73
CA ALA A 149 -16.68 -0.49 1.57
C ALA A 149 -17.09 0.90 1.02
N TYR A 150 -16.66 1.23 -0.20
CA TYR A 150 -16.96 2.49 -0.89
C TYR A 150 -18.02 2.31 -1.98
#